data_AF-A0A1G6J4Z2-F1
#
_entry.id   AF-A0A1G6J4Z2-F1
#
_cell.length_a   1.000
_cell.length_b   1.000
_cell.length_c   1.000
_cell.angle_alpha   90.00
_cell.angle_beta   90.00
_cell.angle_gamma   90.00
#
_symmetry.space_group_name_H-M   'P 1'
#
loop_
_entity.id
_entity.type
_entity.pdbx_description
1 polymer ?
#
loop_
_entity_poly.entity_id
_entity_poly.type
_entity_poly.pdbx_seq_one_letter_code
_entity_poly.pdbx_strand_id
1 'polypeptide(L)'
;MVITLPSAQVGAHPRGYSSALLGTGTQSLAPNLSRGLRAVATIDGVSVIPLVFTSGWASGINAYAVVLLLGLFGATGVSDDVPAALQRTDVLIVAAVLFLCEAIADKVPYVDSVWDTAHTVVRPVAGAVVAALLAGESGSLPELAAGAIGGSTALVSHLVKAGTRMAVNTSPEPFSNIGMSVVEDLGVAGIITFAIFNPVAAAVIAGVLLVLGIVVVLFLASRIRRFLRRRAQRREEKRLAGAGGTWPPG
;
A
#
# COMPACT_ATOMS: atom_id res chain seq x y z
N MET A 1 65.17 -2.38 -71.27
CA MET A 1 66.07 -2.58 -70.10
C MET A 1 66.96 -1.35 -70.01
N VAL A 2 66.55 -0.36 -69.23
CA VAL A 2 67.39 0.77 -68.80
C VAL A 2 67.22 0.85 -67.30
N ILE A 3 68.35 0.70 -66.63
CA ILE A 3 68.54 0.72 -65.18
C ILE A 3 68.96 2.15 -64.82
N THR A 4 68.27 2.77 -63.86
CA THR A 4 68.82 3.90 -63.09
C THR A 4 68.37 3.75 -61.63
N LEU A 5 69.36 3.61 -60.73
CA LEU A 5 69.21 3.55 -59.27
C LEU A 5 69.29 4.99 -58.66
N PRO A 6 69.44 5.22 -57.33
CA PRO A 6 68.41 5.85 -56.50
C PRO A 6 68.88 7.21 -55.92
N SER A 7 67.97 8.03 -55.41
CA SER A 7 68.33 9.28 -54.71
C SER A 7 67.65 9.40 -53.35
N ALA A 8 68.50 9.27 -52.34
CA ALA A 8 68.57 10.03 -51.08
C ALA A 8 67.33 10.11 -50.16
N GLN A 9 67.50 9.46 -49.01
CA GLN A 9 66.88 9.76 -47.72
C GLN A 9 67.11 11.22 -47.32
N VAL A 10 66.04 11.98 -47.06
CA VAL A 10 66.08 13.19 -46.21
C VAL A 10 64.93 13.08 -45.21
N GLY A 11 65.31 12.88 -43.95
CA GLY A 11 64.39 12.88 -42.82
C GLY A 11 63.87 14.28 -42.52
N ALA A 12 62.58 14.35 -42.18
CA ALA A 12 61.98 15.49 -41.52
C ALA A 12 60.97 14.99 -40.48
N HIS A 13 61.36 15.04 -39.21
CA HIS A 13 60.46 14.95 -38.07
C HIS A 13 59.70 16.28 -37.92
N PRO A 14 58.36 16.27 -37.79
CA PRO A 14 57.64 17.34 -37.11
C PRO A 14 57.32 16.94 -35.66
N ARG A 15 57.87 17.68 -34.69
CA ARG A 15 57.38 17.75 -33.31
C ARG A 15 56.40 18.91 -33.18
N GLY A 16 55.36 18.73 -32.35
CA GLY A 16 54.40 19.77 -31.92
C GLY A 16 53.14 19.79 -32.80
N TYR A 17 51.91 19.87 -32.29
CA TYR A 17 51.46 20.57 -31.09
C TYR A 17 50.23 19.89 -30.46
N SER A 18 50.17 20.03 -29.13
CA SER A 18 49.06 19.69 -28.25
C SER A 18 47.73 20.25 -28.74
N SER A 19 46.74 19.38 -29.00
CA SER A 19 45.33 19.76 -29.22
C SER A 19 44.48 19.50 -27.97
N ALA A 20 45.07 19.69 -26.79
CA ALA A 20 44.38 19.69 -25.51
C ALA A 20 44.27 21.13 -25.01
N LEU A 21 43.27 21.87 -25.49
CA LEU A 21 42.71 23.11 -24.92
C LEU A 21 41.79 23.76 -25.97
N LEU A 22 40.61 23.17 -26.21
CA LEU A 22 39.45 23.82 -26.83
C LEU A 22 38.25 22.87 -26.72
N GLY A 23 37.84 22.64 -25.48
CA GLY A 23 36.64 21.88 -25.12
C GLY A 23 35.91 22.66 -24.04
N THR A 24 35.05 23.56 -24.49
CA THR A 24 34.21 24.47 -23.73
C THR A 24 33.39 23.76 -22.64
N GLY A 25 33.50 24.26 -21.41
CA GLY A 25 32.77 23.80 -20.22
C GLY A 25 31.28 24.16 -20.22
N THR A 26 30.52 23.66 -21.17
CA THR A 26 29.05 23.82 -21.23
C THR A 26 28.27 22.51 -21.13
N GLN A 27 28.93 21.36 -21.06
CA GLN A 27 28.27 20.04 -21.06
C GLN A 27 27.74 19.57 -19.68
N SER A 28 28.02 20.29 -18.59
CA SER A 28 27.69 19.82 -17.22
C SER A 28 26.43 20.42 -16.58
N LEU A 29 25.80 21.45 -17.16
CA LEU A 29 24.57 22.05 -16.59
C LEU A 29 23.27 21.52 -17.22
N ALA A 30 23.34 20.94 -18.42
CA ALA A 30 22.19 20.38 -19.13
C ALA A 30 21.57 19.09 -18.55
N PRO A 31 22.29 18.17 -17.86
CA PRO A 31 21.68 16.89 -17.45
C PRO A 31 20.65 17.08 -16.33
N ASN A 32 20.76 18.12 -15.51
CA ASN A 32 19.81 18.39 -14.43
C ASN A 32 18.59 19.19 -14.89
N LEU A 33 18.76 20.15 -15.81
CA LEU A 33 17.61 20.85 -16.40
C LEU A 33 16.74 19.90 -17.21
N SER A 34 17.32 18.97 -17.95
CA SER A 34 16.57 17.98 -18.72
C SER A 34 15.84 16.95 -17.84
N ARG A 35 16.39 16.58 -16.67
CA ARG A 35 15.65 15.78 -15.67
C ARG A 35 14.52 16.57 -15.01
N GLY A 36 14.76 17.83 -14.63
CA GLY A 36 13.74 18.68 -14.02
C GLY A 36 12.62 19.02 -15.01
N LEU A 37 12.96 19.32 -16.26
CA LEU A 37 12.00 19.55 -17.33
C LEU A 37 11.30 18.26 -17.77
N ARG A 38 11.94 17.09 -17.74
CA ARG A 38 11.23 15.80 -17.92
C ARG A 38 10.28 15.51 -16.77
N ALA A 39 10.65 15.76 -15.52
CA ALA A 39 9.78 15.60 -14.36
C ALA A 39 8.58 16.56 -14.37
N VAL A 40 8.72 17.75 -14.98
CA VAL A 40 7.64 18.72 -15.19
C VAL A 40 6.84 18.44 -16.48
N ALA A 41 7.44 17.80 -17.49
CA ALA A 41 6.82 17.51 -18.79
C ALA A 41 6.19 16.11 -18.89
N THR A 42 6.45 15.18 -17.97
CA THR A 42 5.71 13.90 -17.88
C THR A 42 4.40 14.10 -17.12
N ILE A 43 3.44 14.77 -17.74
CA ILE A 43 2.01 14.63 -17.40
C ILE A 43 1.35 13.69 -18.43
N ASP A 44 2.06 12.63 -18.83
CA ASP A 44 1.58 11.66 -19.83
C ASP A 44 1.82 10.20 -19.38
N GLY A 45 1.96 9.98 -18.07
CA GLY A 45 1.89 8.66 -17.45
C GLY A 45 1.01 8.77 -16.23
N VAL A 46 -0.01 7.92 -16.13
CA VAL A 46 -0.81 7.83 -14.90
C VAL A 46 0.16 7.58 -13.75
N SER A 47 0.25 8.52 -12.81
CA SER A 47 1.09 8.33 -11.62
C SER A 47 0.72 7.01 -10.95
N VAL A 48 1.72 6.21 -10.56
CA VAL A 48 1.49 4.93 -9.85
C VAL A 48 0.92 5.15 -8.43
N ILE A 49 0.99 6.39 -7.92
CA ILE A 49 0.59 6.77 -6.56
C ILE A 49 -0.85 6.33 -6.24
N PRO A 50 -1.88 6.66 -7.06
CA PRO A 50 -3.23 6.15 -6.87
C PRO A 50 -3.32 4.63 -6.73
N LEU A 51 -2.60 3.86 -7.55
CA LEU A 51 -2.63 2.40 -7.50
C LEU A 51 -1.92 1.86 -6.25
N VAL A 52 -0.78 2.47 -5.87
CA VAL A 52 -0.06 2.19 -4.61
C VAL A 52 -0.95 2.43 -3.40
N PHE A 53 -1.62 3.59 -3.34
CA PHE A 53 -2.52 3.91 -2.23
C PHE A 53 -3.70 2.94 -2.19
N THR A 54 -4.34 2.68 -3.32
CA THR A 54 -5.52 1.81 -3.41
C THR A 54 -5.20 0.37 -3.07
N SER A 55 -4.09 -0.17 -3.58
CA SER A 55 -3.62 -1.52 -3.25
C SER A 55 -3.21 -1.64 -1.78
N GLY A 56 -2.60 -0.59 -1.20
CA GLY A 56 -2.36 -0.50 0.24
C GLY A 56 -3.66 -0.56 1.05
N TRP A 57 -4.62 0.30 0.73
CA TRP A 57 -5.94 0.32 1.38
C TRP A 57 -6.63 -1.05 1.34
N ALA A 58 -6.67 -1.66 0.16
CA ALA A 58 -7.28 -2.96 -0.05
C ALA A 58 -6.52 -4.08 0.68
N SER A 59 -5.19 -4.01 0.75
CA SER A 59 -4.37 -5.01 1.44
C SER A 59 -4.64 -5.06 2.93
N GLY A 60 -4.98 -3.91 3.53
CA GLY A 60 -5.44 -3.83 4.91
C GLY A 60 -6.78 -4.52 5.17
N ILE A 61 -7.60 -4.75 4.13
CA ILE A 61 -8.87 -5.47 4.23
C ILE A 61 -8.68 -6.94 3.90
N ASN A 62 -8.07 -7.24 2.74
CA ASN A 62 -7.74 -8.58 2.25
C ASN A 62 -6.47 -8.56 1.36
N ALA A 63 -5.30 -8.82 1.94
CA ALA A 63 -4.02 -8.77 1.22
C ALA A 63 -3.90 -9.87 0.16
N TYR A 64 -4.48 -11.04 0.43
CA TYR A 64 -4.41 -12.19 -0.46
C TYR A 64 -5.25 -11.97 -1.70
N ALA A 65 -6.43 -11.35 -1.56
CA ALA A 65 -7.25 -10.92 -2.69
C ALA A 65 -6.51 -9.91 -3.57
N VAL A 66 -5.81 -8.93 -2.98
CA VAL A 66 -5.03 -7.95 -3.74
C VAL A 66 -3.94 -8.62 -4.57
N VAL A 67 -3.12 -9.48 -3.95
CA VAL A 67 -2.04 -10.20 -4.65
C VAL A 67 -2.62 -11.08 -5.76
N LEU A 68 -3.69 -11.83 -5.46
CA LEU A 68 -4.33 -12.72 -6.42
C LEU A 68 -4.90 -11.96 -7.61
N LEU A 69 -5.64 -10.87 -7.38
CA LEU A 69 -6.29 -10.10 -8.45
C LEU A 69 -5.29 -9.34 -9.30
N LEU A 70 -4.34 -8.62 -8.69
CA LEU A 70 -3.31 -7.94 -9.44
C LEU A 70 -2.49 -8.95 -10.26
N GLY A 71 -2.04 -10.03 -9.63
CA GLY A 71 -1.28 -11.07 -10.31
C GLY A 71 -2.05 -11.73 -11.46
N LEU A 72 -3.36 -11.98 -11.31
CA LEU A 72 -4.21 -12.47 -12.40
C LEU A 72 -4.35 -11.45 -13.54
N PHE A 73 -4.53 -10.17 -13.23
CA PHE A 73 -4.61 -9.13 -14.27
C PHE A 73 -3.31 -9.01 -15.06
N GLY A 74 -2.16 -9.14 -14.40
CA GLY A 74 -0.88 -9.21 -15.10
C GLY A 74 -0.75 -10.49 -15.93
N ALA A 75 -0.98 -11.66 -15.32
CA ALA A 75 -0.79 -12.96 -15.98
C ALA A 75 -1.72 -13.19 -17.19
N THR A 76 -2.89 -12.56 -17.20
CA THR A 76 -3.87 -12.63 -18.30
C THR A 76 -3.69 -11.53 -19.35
N GLY A 77 -2.75 -10.60 -19.15
CA GLY A 77 -2.53 -9.47 -20.06
C GLY A 77 -3.62 -8.40 -20.00
N VAL A 78 -4.39 -8.33 -18.92
CA VAL A 78 -5.38 -7.25 -18.69
C VAL A 78 -4.68 -5.94 -18.34
N SER A 79 -3.51 -6.01 -17.69
CA SER A 79 -2.68 -4.85 -17.37
C SER A 79 -1.20 -5.21 -17.45
N ASP A 80 -0.47 -4.46 -18.27
CA ASP A 80 0.98 -4.60 -18.39
C ASP A 80 1.73 -3.89 -17.24
N ASP A 81 1.04 -3.08 -16.44
CA ASP A 81 1.60 -2.33 -15.32
C ASP A 81 1.76 -3.17 -14.04
N VAL A 82 1.41 -4.46 -14.08
CA VAL A 82 1.52 -5.38 -12.95
C VAL A 82 2.91 -6.05 -12.94
N PRO A 83 3.67 -5.95 -11.84
CA PRO A 83 5.00 -6.56 -11.72
C PRO A 83 4.99 -8.08 -11.94
N ALA A 84 5.95 -8.59 -12.72
CA ALA A 84 6.10 -10.02 -13.01
C ALA A 84 6.19 -10.90 -11.74
N ALA A 85 6.70 -10.36 -10.63
CA ALA A 85 6.77 -11.06 -9.35
C ALA A 85 5.39 -11.49 -8.81
N LEU A 86 4.34 -10.69 -9.04
CA LEU A 86 2.96 -11.00 -8.61
C LEU A 86 2.26 -12.00 -9.53
N GLN A 87 2.73 -12.12 -10.78
CA GLN A 87 2.13 -12.97 -11.80
C GLN A 87 2.57 -14.44 -11.71
N ARG A 88 3.59 -14.74 -10.90
CA ARG A 88 4.14 -16.09 -10.77
C ARG A 88 3.07 -17.08 -10.28
N THR A 89 2.99 -18.23 -10.94
CA THR A 89 1.98 -19.26 -10.66
C THR A 89 2.02 -19.74 -9.21
N ASP A 90 3.21 -19.88 -8.61
CA ASP A 90 3.35 -20.29 -7.21
C ASP A 90 2.84 -19.21 -6.24
N VAL A 91 3.09 -17.93 -6.53
CA VAL A 91 2.55 -16.80 -5.77
C VAL A 91 1.02 -16.76 -5.85
N LEU A 92 0.46 -16.95 -7.05
CA LEU A 92 -1.00 -16.99 -7.27
C LEU A 92 -1.66 -18.15 -6.52
N ILE A 93 -1.05 -19.34 -6.54
CA ILE A 93 -1.57 -20.51 -5.81
C ILE A 93 -1.56 -20.23 -4.30
N VAL A 94 -0.46 -19.71 -3.76
CA VAL A 94 -0.36 -19.38 -2.33
C VAL A 94 -1.37 -18.29 -1.95
N ALA A 95 -1.51 -17.25 -2.77
CA ALA A 95 -2.49 -16.19 -2.54
C ALA A 95 -3.93 -16.72 -2.58
N ALA A 96 -4.26 -17.61 -3.51
CA ALA A 96 -5.59 -18.23 -3.60
C ALA A 96 -5.90 -19.10 -2.38
N VAL A 97 -4.93 -19.91 -1.91
CA VAL A 97 -5.10 -20.73 -0.71
C VAL A 97 -5.28 -19.85 0.52
N LEU A 98 -4.43 -18.83 0.70
CA LEU A 98 -4.53 -17.93 1.85
C LEU A 98 -5.81 -17.09 1.82
N PHE A 99 -6.28 -16.68 0.64
CA PHE A 99 -7.58 -16.03 0.46
C PHE A 99 -8.73 -16.96 0.91
N LEU A 100 -8.69 -18.24 0.53
CA LEU A 100 -9.70 -19.21 0.98
C LEU A 100 -9.62 -19.46 2.49
N CYS A 101 -8.41 -19.58 3.05
CA CYS A 101 -8.20 -19.72 4.49
C CYS A 101 -8.79 -18.53 5.24
N GLU A 102 -8.56 -17.30 4.76
CA GLU A 102 -9.11 -16.07 5.32
C GLU A 102 -10.65 -16.06 5.27
N ALA A 103 -11.21 -16.41 4.12
CA ALA A 103 -12.66 -16.52 3.96
C ALA A 103 -13.28 -17.56 4.90
N ILE A 104 -12.56 -18.63 5.25
CA ILE A 104 -13.00 -19.63 6.24
C ILE A 104 -12.81 -19.12 7.67
N ALA A 105 -11.66 -18.51 7.98
CA ALA A 105 -11.34 -17.98 9.30
C ALA A 105 -12.37 -16.94 9.76
N ASP A 106 -12.83 -16.08 8.84
CA ASP A 106 -13.85 -15.06 9.10
C ASP A 106 -15.24 -15.63 9.48
N LYS A 107 -15.48 -16.92 9.24
CA LYS A 107 -16.75 -17.58 9.56
C LYS A 107 -16.75 -18.25 10.94
N VAL A 108 -15.58 -18.46 11.55
CA VAL A 108 -15.44 -19.16 12.82
C VAL A 108 -15.20 -18.13 13.94
N PRO A 109 -16.12 -17.98 14.89
CA PRO A 109 -15.94 -17.06 16.02
C PRO A 109 -14.63 -17.35 16.78
N TYR A 110 -13.97 -16.31 17.27
CA TYR A 110 -12.67 -16.33 17.97
C TYR A 110 -11.46 -16.64 17.08
N VAL A 111 -11.60 -17.51 16.07
CA VAL A 111 -10.56 -17.73 15.06
C VAL A 111 -10.32 -16.44 14.26
N ASP A 112 -11.40 -15.74 13.92
CA ASP A 112 -11.38 -14.40 13.29
C ASP A 112 -10.46 -13.42 14.02
N SER A 113 -10.55 -13.36 15.35
CA SER A 113 -9.84 -12.41 16.20
C SER A 113 -8.35 -12.75 16.33
N VAL A 114 -8.02 -14.04 16.44
CA VAL A 114 -6.63 -14.52 16.43
C VAL A 114 -6.00 -14.27 15.07
N TRP A 115 -6.74 -14.55 14.00
CA TRP A 115 -6.32 -14.27 12.63
C TRP A 115 -6.05 -12.79 12.42
N ASP A 116 -6.97 -11.92 12.83
CA ASP A 116 -6.82 -10.46 12.73
C ASP A 116 -5.62 -9.94 13.52
N THR A 117 -5.28 -10.57 14.66
CA THR A 117 -4.09 -10.23 15.44
C THR A 117 -2.81 -10.50 14.65
N ALA A 118 -2.67 -11.67 14.04
CA ALA A 118 -1.52 -11.97 13.18
C ALA A 118 -1.44 -11.00 11.98
N HIS A 119 -2.60 -10.63 11.43
CA HIS A 119 -2.70 -9.77 10.26
C HIS A 119 -2.43 -8.28 10.53
N THR A 120 -2.31 -7.87 11.80
CA THR A 120 -1.80 -6.53 12.15
C THR A 120 -0.38 -6.28 11.65
N VAL A 121 0.40 -7.33 11.41
CA VAL A 121 1.76 -7.24 10.84
C VAL A 121 1.77 -7.71 9.39
N VAL A 122 1.12 -8.83 9.09
CA VAL A 122 1.16 -9.44 7.75
C VAL A 122 0.57 -8.51 6.69
N ARG A 123 -0.58 -7.88 6.94
CA ARG A 123 -1.23 -7.01 5.94
C ARG A 123 -0.44 -5.73 5.65
N PRO A 124 0.06 -4.97 6.64
CA PRO A 124 0.93 -3.83 6.36
C PRO A 124 2.17 -4.20 5.58
N VAL A 125 2.82 -5.32 5.91
CA VAL A 125 3.99 -5.81 5.17
C VAL A 125 3.61 -6.17 3.74
N ALA A 126 2.51 -6.90 3.53
CA ALA A 126 2.04 -7.24 2.19
C ALA A 126 1.69 -5.99 1.36
N GLY A 127 0.96 -5.04 1.94
CA GLY A 127 0.63 -3.77 1.30
C GLY A 127 1.87 -2.94 0.95
N ALA A 128 2.88 -2.93 1.81
CA ALA A 128 4.16 -2.29 1.54
C ALA A 128 4.91 -2.95 0.38
N VAL A 129 4.97 -4.29 0.36
CA VAL A 129 5.63 -5.05 -0.70
C VAL A 129 4.93 -4.87 -2.04
N VAL A 130 3.59 -4.98 -2.08
CA VAL A 130 2.81 -4.76 -3.31
C VAL A 130 3.05 -3.35 -3.85
N ALA A 131 2.98 -2.33 -2.99
CA ALA A 131 3.23 -0.95 -3.39
C ALA A 131 4.66 -0.72 -3.90
N ALA A 132 5.66 -1.27 -3.22
CA ALA A 132 7.05 -1.19 -3.66
C ALA A 132 7.25 -1.84 -5.03
N LEU A 133 6.67 -3.03 -5.26
CA LEU A 133 6.74 -3.71 -6.55
C LEU A 133 6.07 -2.89 -7.66
N LEU A 134 4.87 -2.37 -7.44
CA LEU A 134 4.18 -1.50 -8.41
C LEU A 134 4.99 -0.25 -8.76
N ALA A 135 5.61 0.37 -7.75
CA ALA A 135 6.46 1.54 -7.96
C ALA A 135 7.74 1.20 -8.75
N GLY A 136 8.37 0.08 -8.44
CA GLY A 136 9.54 -0.44 -9.16
C GLY A 136 9.26 -0.73 -10.64
N GLU A 137 8.09 -1.29 -10.95
CA GLU A 137 7.64 -1.52 -12.33
C GLU A 137 7.44 -0.20 -13.08
N SER A 138 6.77 0.78 -12.46
CA SER A 138 6.51 2.08 -13.10
C SER A 138 7.74 2.98 -13.26
N GLY A 139 8.77 2.80 -12.42
CA GLY A 139 9.93 3.70 -12.30
C GLY A 139 9.61 5.13 -11.84
N SER A 140 8.36 5.44 -11.50
CA SER A 140 7.86 6.82 -11.29
C SER A 140 7.89 7.28 -9.83
N LEU A 141 8.06 6.36 -8.88
CA LEU A 141 8.05 6.62 -7.44
C LEU A 141 9.14 5.79 -6.75
N PRO A 142 9.87 6.32 -5.76
CA PRO A 142 10.82 5.50 -4.99
C PRO A 142 10.11 4.34 -4.29
N GLU A 143 10.61 3.12 -4.44
CA GLU A 143 10.03 1.91 -3.85
C GLU A 143 9.82 2.02 -2.33
N LEU A 144 10.76 2.67 -1.63
CA LEU A 144 10.66 2.90 -0.19
C LEU A 144 9.48 3.83 0.17
N ALA A 145 9.28 4.89 -0.61
CA ALA A 145 8.16 5.82 -0.41
C ALA A 145 6.83 5.13 -0.74
N ALA A 146 6.80 4.36 -1.82
CA ALA A 146 5.64 3.56 -2.20
C ALA A 146 5.29 2.53 -1.11
N GLY A 147 6.27 1.78 -0.63
CA GLY A 147 6.10 0.82 0.45
C GLY A 147 5.63 1.45 1.75
N ALA A 148 6.15 2.64 2.09
CA ALA A 148 5.66 3.39 3.25
C ALA A 148 4.19 3.82 3.08
N ILE A 149 3.78 4.30 1.90
CA ILE A 149 2.39 4.66 1.60
C ILE A 149 1.49 3.42 1.65
N GLY A 150 1.85 2.37 0.91
CA GLY A 150 1.08 1.13 0.84
C GLY A 150 0.93 0.45 2.20
N GLY A 151 2.02 0.30 2.94
CA GLY A 151 2.02 -0.35 4.25
C GLY A 151 1.30 0.45 5.34
N SER A 152 1.49 1.78 5.38
CA SER A 152 0.77 2.62 6.35
C SER A 152 -0.72 2.67 6.03
N THR A 153 -1.11 2.75 4.75
CA THR A 153 -2.52 2.72 4.34
C THR A 153 -3.14 1.36 4.68
N ALA A 154 -2.43 0.26 4.43
CA ALA A 154 -2.87 -1.09 4.81
C ALA A 154 -3.05 -1.24 6.33
N LEU A 155 -2.12 -0.69 7.12
CA LEU A 155 -2.25 -0.69 8.59
C LEU A 155 -3.49 0.06 9.04
N VAL A 156 -3.72 1.27 8.54
CA VAL A 156 -4.88 2.07 8.93
C VAL A 156 -6.18 1.38 8.51
N SER A 157 -6.26 0.84 7.30
CA SER A 157 -7.40 0.06 6.83
C SER A 157 -7.68 -1.18 7.70
N HIS A 158 -6.63 -1.93 8.06
CA HIS A 158 -6.78 -3.09 8.94
C HIS A 158 -7.27 -2.70 10.32
N LEU A 159 -6.75 -1.60 10.89
CA LEU A 159 -7.22 -1.09 12.17
C LEU A 159 -8.68 -0.62 12.13
N VAL A 160 -9.13 -0.07 11.00
CA VAL A 160 -10.55 0.24 10.78
C VAL A 160 -11.38 -1.04 10.78
N LYS A 161 -11.00 -2.06 10.02
CA LYS A 161 -11.67 -3.37 9.97
C LYS A 161 -11.71 -4.08 11.33
N ALA A 162 -10.59 -4.15 12.02
CA ALA A 162 -10.54 -4.72 13.36
C ALA A 162 -11.40 -3.90 14.35
N GLY A 163 -11.40 -2.57 14.23
CA GLY A 163 -12.22 -1.66 15.02
C GLY A 163 -13.71 -1.84 14.81
N THR A 164 -14.17 -2.02 13.58
CA THR A 164 -15.59 -2.29 13.27
C THR A 164 -16.00 -3.67 13.77
N ARG A 165 -15.15 -4.70 13.60
CA ARG A 165 -15.40 -6.04 14.16
C ARG A 165 -15.55 -6.03 15.66
N MET A 166 -14.69 -5.32 16.40
CA MET A 166 -14.85 -5.19 17.86
C MET A 166 -16.20 -4.55 18.26
N ALA A 167 -16.70 -3.61 17.46
CA ALA A 167 -18.00 -3.00 17.72
C ALA A 167 -19.16 -3.98 17.46
N VAL A 168 -19.10 -4.73 16.35
CA VAL A 168 -20.14 -5.69 15.95
C VAL A 168 -20.12 -6.95 16.82
N ASN A 169 -18.94 -7.46 17.17
CA ASN A 169 -18.74 -8.67 17.99
C ASN A 169 -19.17 -8.51 19.46
N THR A 170 -19.76 -7.37 19.85
CA THR A 170 -20.44 -7.24 21.14
C THR A 170 -21.77 -8.03 21.20
N SER A 171 -22.32 -8.45 20.06
CA SER A 171 -23.40 -9.44 19.94
C SER A 171 -23.15 -10.32 18.71
N PRO A 172 -22.64 -11.57 18.87
CA PRO A 172 -22.28 -12.41 17.74
C PRO A 172 -23.53 -12.91 17.01
N GLU A 173 -23.85 -12.28 15.89
CA GLU A 173 -24.87 -12.76 14.95
C GLU A 173 -24.16 -13.32 13.69
N PRO A 174 -24.09 -14.65 13.52
CA PRO A 174 -23.26 -15.27 12.48
C PRO A 174 -23.60 -14.82 11.06
N PHE A 175 -24.86 -14.46 10.79
CA PHE A 175 -25.28 -13.91 9.50
C PHE A 175 -24.67 -12.52 9.21
N SER A 176 -24.52 -11.68 10.23
CA SER A 176 -23.93 -10.34 10.09
C SER A 176 -22.44 -10.41 9.75
N ASN A 177 -21.71 -11.32 10.40
CA ASN A 177 -20.28 -11.51 10.17
C ASN A 177 -20.00 -12.06 8.77
N ILE A 178 -20.80 -13.03 8.31
CA ILE A 178 -20.69 -13.56 6.94
C ILE A 178 -20.97 -12.44 5.93
N GLY A 179 -22.07 -11.71 6.09
CA GLY A 179 -22.43 -10.61 5.20
C GLY A 179 -21.33 -9.54 5.13
N MET A 180 -20.76 -9.17 6.29
CA MET A 180 -19.67 -8.21 6.36
C MET A 180 -18.41 -8.68 5.63
N SER A 181 -17.97 -9.92 5.86
CA SER A 181 -16.79 -10.48 5.18
C SER A 181 -16.97 -10.53 3.65
N VAL A 182 -18.16 -10.91 3.18
CA VAL A 182 -18.46 -10.96 1.73
C VAL A 182 -18.45 -9.57 1.12
N VAL A 183 -19.02 -8.57 1.81
CA VAL A 183 -18.99 -7.18 1.35
C VAL A 183 -17.56 -6.64 1.31
N GLU A 184 -16.74 -6.98 2.30
CA GLU A 184 -15.31 -6.62 2.32
C GLU A 184 -14.57 -7.21 1.12
N ASP A 185 -14.72 -8.52 0.89
CA ASP A 185 -14.03 -9.22 -0.21
C ASP A 185 -14.49 -8.73 -1.59
N LEU A 186 -15.81 -8.56 -1.79
CA LEU A 186 -16.35 -8.01 -3.03
C LEU A 186 -15.96 -6.53 -3.21
N GLY A 187 -15.90 -5.77 -2.12
CA GLY A 187 -15.45 -4.38 -2.13
C GLY A 187 -13.99 -4.26 -2.55
N VAL A 188 -13.12 -5.09 -1.97
CA VAL A 188 -11.70 -5.19 -2.36
C VAL A 188 -11.60 -5.60 -3.83
N ALA A 189 -12.30 -6.65 -4.24
CA ALA A 189 -12.25 -7.13 -5.62
C ALA A 189 -12.73 -6.08 -6.62
N GLY A 190 -13.85 -5.42 -6.32
CA GLY A 190 -14.40 -4.35 -7.14
C GLY A 190 -13.47 -3.15 -7.25
N ILE A 191 -12.90 -2.68 -6.13
CA ILE A 191 -12.03 -1.51 -6.11
C ILE A 191 -10.68 -1.80 -6.78
N ILE A 192 -10.08 -2.97 -6.57
CA ILE A 192 -8.83 -3.34 -7.26
C ILE A 192 -9.06 -3.48 -8.76
N THR A 193 -10.13 -4.17 -9.17
CA THR A 193 -10.50 -4.27 -10.59
C THR A 193 -10.71 -2.88 -11.19
N PHE A 194 -11.45 -2.02 -10.50
CA PHE A 194 -11.70 -0.64 -10.94
C PHE A 194 -10.43 0.20 -10.98
N ALA A 195 -9.48 -0.04 -10.08
CA ALA A 195 -8.20 0.69 -10.03
C ALA A 195 -7.32 0.43 -11.24
N ILE A 196 -7.40 -0.76 -11.86
CA ILE A 196 -6.68 -1.06 -13.12
C ILE A 196 -7.16 -0.14 -14.24
N PHE A 197 -8.46 0.14 -14.33
CA PHE A 197 -9.03 0.95 -15.41
C PHE A 197 -9.11 2.45 -15.08
N ASN A 198 -9.33 2.79 -13.80
CA ASN A 198 -9.57 4.14 -13.31
C ASN A 198 -8.85 4.40 -11.98
N PRO A 199 -7.50 4.41 -11.97
CA PRO A 199 -6.71 4.40 -10.74
C PRO A 199 -6.95 5.60 -9.84
N VAL A 200 -7.09 6.81 -10.41
CA VAL A 200 -7.38 8.03 -9.64
C VAL A 200 -8.74 7.96 -8.96
N ALA A 201 -9.78 7.54 -9.69
CA ALA A 201 -11.12 7.42 -9.13
C ALA A 201 -11.18 6.33 -8.04
N ALA A 202 -10.52 5.19 -8.25
CA ALA A 202 -10.41 4.14 -7.25
C ALA A 202 -9.71 4.62 -5.98
N ALA A 203 -8.64 5.41 -6.11
CA ALA A 203 -7.93 5.99 -4.96
C ALA A 203 -8.80 6.99 -4.18
N VAL A 204 -9.59 7.81 -4.88
CA VAL A 204 -10.56 8.71 -4.22
C VAL A 204 -11.61 7.90 -3.46
N ILE A 205 -12.19 6.87 -4.06
CA ILE A 205 -13.18 6.00 -3.41
C ILE A 205 -12.56 5.31 -2.18
N ALA A 206 -11.38 4.70 -2.33
CA ALA A 206 -10.66 4.06 -1.23
C ALA A 206 -10.36 5.07 -0.10
N GLY A 207 -9.95 6.29 -0.44
CA GLY A 207 -9.67 7.35 0.52
C GLY A 207 -10.93 7.79 1.28
N VAL A 208 -12.06 7.96 0.58
CA VAL A 208 -13.35 8.29 1.21
C VAL A 208 -13.80 7.17 2.14
N LEU A 209 -13.71 5.90 1.71
CA LEU A 209 -14.06 4.76 2.55
C LEU A 209 -13.17 4.65 3.79
N LEU A 210 -11.86 4.89 3.63
CA LEU A 210 -10.91 4.90 4.74
C LEU A 210 -11.25 5.99 5.77
N VAL A 211 -11.47 7.23 5.33
CA VAL A 211 -11.83 8.35 6.20
C VAL A 211 -13.16 8.08 6.90
N LEU A 212 -14.17 7.60 6.17
CA LEU A 212 -15.47 7.24 6.75
C LEU A 212 -15.31 6.16 7.83
N GLY A 213 -14.54 5.10 7.54
CA GLY A 213 -14.25 4.04 8.49
C GLY A 213 -13.56 4.53 9.76
N ILE A 214 -12.54 5.39 9.62
CA ILE A 214 -11.86 6.04 10.75
C ILE A 214 -12.87 6.83 11.59
N VAL A 215 -13.69 7.67 10.94
CA VAL A 215 -14.70 8.50 11.63
C VAL A 215 -15.68 7.63 12.41
N VAL A 216 -16.18 6.54 11.81
CA VAL A 216 -17.09 5.60 12.45
C VAL A 216 -16.44 4.94 13.67
N VAL A 217 -15.23 4.40 13.53
CA VAL A 217 -14.52 3.74 14.63
C VAL A 217 -14.24 4.72 15.77
N LEU A 218 -13.75 5.93 15.48
CA LEU A 218 -13.50 6.96 16.48
C LEU A 218 -14.79 7.42 17.17
N PHE A 219 -15.87 7.57 16.41
CA PHE A 219 -17.19 7.91 16.94
C PHE A 219 -17.68 6.83 17.92
N LEU A 220 -17.67 5.56 17.52
CA LEU A 220 -18.08 4.44 18.37
C LEU A 220 -17.21 4.34 19.63
N ALA A 221 -15.89 4.41 19.49
CA ALA A 221 -14.96 4.41 20.61
C ALA A 221 -15.21 5.59 21.57
N SER A 222 -15.58 6.76 21.06
CA SER A 222 -15.93 7.91 21.90
C SER A 222 -17.23 7.67 22.67
N ARG A 223 -18.24 7.05 22.05
CA ARG A 223 -19.54 6.74 22.69
C ARG A 223 -19.40 5.70 23.79
N ILE A 224 -18.64 4.63 23.52
CA ILE A 224 -18.34 3.58 24.51
C ILE A 224 -17.59 4.19 25.70
N ARG A 225 -16.51 4.97 25.46
CA ARG A 225 -15.76 5.63 26.54
C ARG A 225 -16.63 6.58 27.37
N ARG A 226 -17.52 7.35 26.75
CA ARG A 226 -18.46 8.24 27.45
C ARG A 226 -19.44 7.45 28.32
N PHE A 227 -19.95 6.32 27.83
CA PHE A 227 -20.85 5.46 28.60
C PHE A 227 -20.15 4.84 29.82
N LEU A 228 -18.94 4.31 29.65
CA LEU A 228 -18.15 3.74 30.74
C LEU A 228 -17.82 4.77 31.82
N ARG A 229 -17.45 6.00 31.43
CA ARG A 229 -17.20 7.10 32.38
C ARG A 229 -18.44 7.44 33.21
N ARG A 230 -19.61 7.52 32.59
CA ARG A 230 -20.89 7.75 33.31
C ARG A 230 -21.22 6.61 34.28
N ARG A 231 -20.93 5.37 33.89
CA ARG A 231 -21.14 4.20 34.77
C ARG A 231 -20.18 4.17 35.95
N ALA A 232 -18.92 4.58 35.75
CA ALA A 232 -17.94 4.70 36.82
C ALA A 232 -18.35 5.78 37.84
N GLN A 233 -18.79 6.96 37.36
CA GLN A 233 -19.29 8.04 38.24
C GLN A 233 -20.47 7.58 39.09
N ARG A 234 -21.47 6.91 38.49
CA ARG A 234 -22.62 6.36 39.23
C ARG A 234 -22.24 5.29 40.28
N ARG A 235 -21.14 4.55 40.06
CA ARG A 235 -20.64 3.57 41.05
C ARG A 235 -19.99 4.28 42.23
N GLU A 236 -19.23 5.35 41.96
CA GLU A 236 -18.58 6.14 43.02
C GLU A 236 -19.60 6.90 43.86
N GLU A 237 -20.63 7.51 43.24
CA GLU A 237 -21.75 8.15 43.95
C GLU A 237 -22.46 7.17 44.90
N LYS A 238 -22.74 5.94 44.44
CA LYS A 238 -23.36 4.90 45.27
C LYS A 238 -22.45 4.43 46.42
N ARG A 239 -21.14 4.35 46.18
CA ARG A 239 -20.15 3.97 47.21
C ARG A 239 -20.03 5.05 48.30
N LEU A 240 -20.01 6.32 47.91
CA LEU A 240 -20.00 7.46 48.84
C LEU A 240 -21.30 7.54 49.65
N ALA A 241 -22.46 7.33 49.01
CA ALA A 241 -23.75 7.29 49.69
C ALA A 241 -23.88 6.10 50.67
N GLY A 242 -23.29 4.94 50.36
CA GLY A 242 -23.27 3.79 51.26
C GLY A 242 -22.30 3.91 52.44
N ALA A 243 -21.19 4.64 52.28
CA ALA A 243 -20.20 4.85 53.34
C ALA A 243 -20.64 5.90 54.39
N GLY A 244 -21.54 6.82 54.03
CA GLY A 244 -22.07 7.84 54.96
C GLY A 244 -23.22 7.36 55.86
N GLY A 245 -23.63 6.08 55.77
CA GLY A 245 -24.82 5.55 56.44
C GLY A 245 -24.61 4.93 57.83
N THR A 246 -23.42 5.04 58.44
CA THR A 246 -23.20 4.52 59.81
C THR A 246 -23.85 5.45 60.84
N TRP A 247 -25.09 5.16 61.22
CA TRP A 247 -25.79 5.80 62.32
C TRP A 247 -25.06 5.48 63.65
N PRO A 248 -24.77 6.46 64.53
CA PRO A 248 -24.16 6.18 65.81
C PRO A 248 -25.14 5.40 66.71
N PRO A 249 -24.71 4.36 67.45
CA PRO A 249 -25.54 3.72 68.45
C PRO A 249 -25.85 4.75 69.56
N GLY A 250 -27.16 4.93 69.81
CA GLY A 250 -27.68 5.78 70.88
C GLY A 250 -27.55 5.16 72.26
#